data_AF-A0AAW2K6H0-F1
#
_entry.id   AF-A0AAW2K6H0-F1
#
_cell.length_a   1.000
_cell.length_b   1.000
_cell.length_c   1.000
_cell.angle_alpha   90.00
_cell.angle_beta   90.00
_cell.angle_gamma   90.00
#
_symmetry.space_group_name_H-M   'P 1'
#
loop_
_entity.id
_entity.type
_entity.pdbx_description
1 polymer ?
#
loop_
_entity_poly.entity_id
_entity_poly.type
_entity_poly.pdbx_seq_one_letter_code
_entity_poly.pdbx_strand_id
1 'polypeptide(L)'
;MLDKLVMSVVEEASILTDVVDVRVDGIQAEVNLLKCAVSWDEDRTPMSKVKVPDPKPFGGARSAKELENFLWDMEKYFQTARIPEAEKVSITSMYLTGDAKLWWRTRPSDEASANQDKIETWDVLKKELKDQFLPCNTSWLPRESLRKLKHAGT
;
A
#
# COMPACT_ATOMS: atom_id res chain seq x y z
N MET A 1 30.47 -25.42 -62.75
CA MET A 1 30.19 -24.02 -62.34
C MET A 1 29.20 -23.98 -61.19
N LEU A 2 28.10 -24.76 -61.24
CA LEU A 2 27.12 -24.85 -60.16
C LEU A 2 27.69 -25.36 -58.82
N ASP A 3 28.48 -26.44 -58.79
CA ASP A 3 29.05 -26.97 -57.52
C ASP A 3 29.86 -25.95 -56.72
N LYS A 4 30.65 -25.11 -57.40
CA LYS A 4 31.44 -24.06 -56.74
C LYS A 4 30.55 -22.98 -56.10
N LEU A 5 29.43 -22.65 -56.75
CA LEU A 5 28.47 -21.68 -56.24
C LEU A 5 27.71 -22.25 -55.03
N VAL A 6 27.30 -23.53 -55.10
CA VAL A 6 26.60 -24.21 -54.01
C VAL A 6 27.48 -24.31 -52.76
N MET A 7 28.75 -24.70 -52.90
CA MET A 7 29.67 -24.76 -51.75
C MET A 7 29.92 -23.38 -51.14
N SER A 8 30.07 -22.33 -51.96
CA SER A 8 30.23 -20.95 -51.48
C SER A 8 29.04 -20.46 -50.68
N VAL A 9 27.81 -20.74 -51.13
CA VAL A 9 26.59 -20.33 -50.41
C VAL A 9 26.42 -21.10 -49.10
N VAL A 10 26.84 -22.38 -49.07
CA VAL A 10 26.83 -23.19 -47.84
C VAL A 10 27.84 -22.64 -46.82
N GLU A 11 29.01 -22.21 -47.27
CA GLU A 11 30.04 -21.64 -46.39
C GLU A 11 29.62 -20.28 -45.82
N GLU A 12 29.01 -19.41 -46.64
CA GLU A 12 28.42 -18.15 -46.17
C GLU A 12 27.27 -18.37 -45.17
N ALA A 13 26.42 -19.37 -45.41
CA ALA A 13 25.34 -19.74 -44.48
C ALA A 13 25.89 -20.27 -43.14
N SER A 14 27.00 -21.01 -43.16
CA SER A 14 27.69 -21.47 -41.95
C SER A 14 28.21 -20.28 -41.13
N ILE A 15 28.89 -19.33 -41.78
CA ILE A 15 29.44 -18.14 -41.12
C ILE A 15 28.30 -17.31 -40.49
N LEU A 16 27.18 -17.16 -41.21
CA LEU A 16 26.02 -16.43 -40.69
C LEU A 16 25.41 -17.13 -39.48
N THR A 17 25.40 -18.46 -39.45
CA THR A 17 24.90 -19.24 -38.30
C THR A 17 25.80 -19.01 -37.08
N ASP A 18 27.12 -19.09 -37.25
CA ASP A 18 28.09 -18.85 -36.17
C ASP A 18 27.95 -17.43 -35.58
N VAL A 19 27.76 -16.42 -36.44
CA VAL A 19 27.57 -15.03 -36.00
C VAL A 19 26.27 -14.85 -35.22
N VAL A 20 25.21 -15.56 -35.59
CA VAL A 20 23.92 -15.52 -34.87
C VAL A 20 24.07 -16.19 -33.52
N ASP A 21 24.74 -17.35 -33.43
CA ASP A 21 24.96 -18.06 -32.16
C ASP A 21 25.76 -17.20 -31.17
N VAL A 22 26.83 -16.54 -31.61
CA VAL A 22 27.61 -15.61 -30.76
C VAL A 22 26.74 -14.47 -30.21
N ARG A 23 25.83 -13.93 -31.04
CA ARG A 23 24.92 -12.85 -30.60
C ARG A 23 23.86 -13.36 -29.62
N VAL A 24 23.33 -14.56 -29.85
CA VAL A 24 22.36 -15.21 -28.96
C VAL A 24 22.99 -15.46 -27.60
N ASP A 25 24.21 -15.98 -27.56
CA ASP A 25 24.96 -16.20 -26.32
C ASP A 25 25.22 -14.90 -25.55
N GLY A 26 25.58 -13.82 -26.27
CA GLY A 26 25.77 -12.49 -25.69
C GLY A 26 24.49 -11.94 -25.04
N ILE A 27 23.37 -12.04 -25.75
CA ILE A 27 22.05 -11.63 -25.23
C ILE A 27 21.67 -12.48 -24.02
N GLN A 28 21.92 -13.79 -24.08
CA GLN A 28 21.60 -14.70 -22.98
C GLN A 28 22.42 -14.36 -21.72
N ALA A 29 23.68 -13.94 -21.87
CA ALA A 29 24.53 -13.48 -20.78
C ALA A 29 24.04 -12.16 -20.16
N GLU A 30 23.66 -11.17 -20.99
CA GLU A 30 23.10 -9.90 -20.52
C GLU A 30 21.76 -10.09 -19.80
N VAL A 31 20.88 -10.95 -20.32
CA VAL A 31 19.61 -11.32 -19.66
C VAL A 31 19.87 -11.97 -18.31
N ASN A 32 20.86 -12.86 -18.21
CA ASN A 32 21.23 -13.48 -16.94
C ASN A 32 21.79 -12.47 -15.94
N LEU A 33 22.65 -11.53 -16.39
CA LEU A 33 23.18 -10.46 -15.54
C LEU A 33 22.06 -9.53 -15.02
N LEU A 34 21.16 -9.11 -15.91
CA LEU A 34 20.00 -8.31 -15.53
C LEU A 34 19.07 -9.09 -14.60
N LYS A 35 18.91 -10.40 -14.82
CA LYS A 35 18.13 -11.27 -13.95
C LYS A 35 18.77 -11.45 -12.58
N CYS A 36 20.09 -11.41 -12.44
CA CYS A 36 20.77 -11.36 -11.13
C CYS A 36 20.65 -9.97 -10.46
N ALA A 37 20.60 -8.88 -11.23
CA ALA A 37 20.39 -7.54 -10.68
C ALA A 37 18.93 -7.27 -10.28
N VAL A 38 17.99 -7.87 -11.02
CA VAL A 38 16.53 -7.82 -10.79
C VAL A 38 16.04 -8.95 -9.90
N SER A 39 16.82 -10.04 -9.73
CA SER A 39 16.51 -11.04 -8.71
C SER A 39 16.49 -10.28 -7.40
N TRP A 40 15.27 -10.10 -6.93
CA TRP A 40 14.91 -9.63 -5.62
C TRP A 40 15.76 -10.43 -4.65
N ASP A 41 16.86 -9.80 -4.26
CA ASP A 41 17.82 -10.36 -3.35
C ASP A 41 17.10 -10.45 -2.00
N GLU A 42 16.67 -11.66 -1.68
CA GLU A 42 16.27 -12.03 -0.32
C GLU A 42 17.49 -12.05 0.62
N ASP A 43 18.70 -11.77 0.13
CA ASP A 43 19.89 -11.48 0.93
C ASP A 43 20.04 -9.96 1.11
N ARG A 44 19.13 -9.45 1.95
CA ARG A 44 19.40 -8.19 2.66
C ARG A 44 20.76 -8.34 3.34
N THR A 45 21.71 -7.52 2.91
CA THR A 45 22.77 -6.98 3.78
C THR A 45 22.21 -6.88 5.21
N PRO A 46 22.86 -7.44 6.24
CA PRO A 46 22.38 -7.31 7.62
C PRO A 46 22.66 -5.89 8.12
N MET A 47 22.12 -4.89 7.43
CA MET A 47 21.79 -3.61 8.00
C MET A 47 20.76 -3.95 9.06
N SER A 48 21.21 -3.94 10.32
CA SER A 48 20.45 -4.17 11.54
C SER A 48 18.97 -3.96 11.27
N LYS A 49 18.22 -5.05 11.06
CA LYS A 49 16.79 -5.00 10.73
C LYS A 49 16.11 -4.44 11.97
N VAL A 50 16.10 -3.11 12.11
CA VAL A 50 15.30 -2.41 13.08
C VAL A 50 13.88 -2.85 12.78
N LYS A 51 13.36 -3.73 13.62
CA LYS A 51 11.98 -4.20 13.52
C LYS A 51 11.13 -2.96 13.73
N VAL A 52 10.39 -2.56 12.71
CA VAL A 52 9.41 -1.49 12.83
C VAL A 52 8.37 -1.97 13.85
N PRO A 53 8.15 -1.24 14.95
CA PRO A 53 7.13 -1.63 15.92
C PRO A 53 5.74 -1.63 15.27
N ASP A 54 4.94 -2.64 15.60
CA ASP A 54 3.57 -2.73 15.11
C ASP A 54 2.71 -1.60 15.71
N PRO A 55 1.86 -0.93 14.92
CA PRO A 55 0.95 0.09 15.41
C PRO A 55 -0.04 -0.48 16.42
N LYS A 56 -0.50 0.39 17.34
CA LYS A 56 -1.59 0.04 18.25
C LYS A 56 -2.90 -0.13 17.47
N PRO A 57 -3.67 -1.21 17.67
CA PRO A 57 -4.98 -1.35 17.03
C PRO A 57 -6.00 -0.32 17.51
N PHE A 58 -6.91 0.09 16.63
CA PHE A 58 -8.00 1.00 16.95
C PHE A 58 -9.30 0.25 17.18
N GLY A 59 -9.90 0.44 18.36
CA GLY A 59 -11.12 -0.27 18.78
C GLY A 59 -12.44 0.39 18.36
N GLY A 60 -12.40 1.59 17.77
CA GLY A 60 -13.61 2.36 17.45
C GLY A 60 -14.08 3.30 18.58
N ALA A 61 -13.19 3.69 19.50
CA ALA A 61 -13.54 4.68 20.52
C ALA A 61 -13.93 6.01 19.86
N ARG A 62 -15.07 6.61 20.28
CA ARG A 62 -15.50 7.95 19.84
C ARG A 62 -14.70 9.07 20.52
N SER A 63 -13.39 9.02 20.35
CA SER A 63 -12.41 9.90 20.98
C SER A 63 -11.49 10.46 19.91
N ALA A 64 -11.49 11.79 19.75
CA ALA A 64 -10.59 12.46 18.83
C ALA A 64 -9.12 12.14 19.13
N LYS A 65 -8.76 12.06 20.42
CA LYS A 65 -7.40 11.74 20.84
C LYS A 65 -6.96 10.34 20.38
N GLU A 66 -7.78 9.33 20.62
CA GLU A 66 -7.41 7.95 20.26
C GLU A 66 -7.37 7.74 18.75
N LEU A 67 -8.32 8.34 18.03
CA LEU A 67 -8.34 8.25 16.58
C LEU A 67 -7.15 8.96 15.94
N GLU A 68 -6.85 10.21 16.34
CA GLU A 68 -5.73 10.95 15.75
C GLU A 68 -4.39 10.30 16.09
N ASN A 69 -4.23 9.75 17.30
CA ASN A 69 -3.04 8.98 17.66
C ASN A 69 -2.88 7.74 16.76
N PHE A 70 -3.96 6.98 16.54
CA PHE A 70 -3.94 5.82 15.65
C PHE A 70 -3.56 6.19 14.22
N LEU A 71 -4.16 7.25 13.66
CA LEU A 71 -3.85 7.71 12.31
C LEU A 71 -2.39 8.17 12.19
N TRP A 72 -1.87 8.85 13.20
CA TRP A 72 -0.48 9.28 13.25
C TRP A 72 0.48 8.08 13.33
N ASP A 73 0.19 7.10 14.19
CA ASP A 73 0.99 5.87 14.34
C ASP A 73 1.04 5.08 13.01
N MET A 74 -0.10 4.97 12.32
CA MET A 74 -0.17 4.33 10.99
C MET A 74 0.66 5.06 9.94
N GLU A 75 0.58 6.40 9.88
CA GLU A 75 1.37 7.20 8.95
C GLU A 75 2.88 7.00 9.19
N LYS A 76 3.29 6.94 10.46
CA LYS A 76 4.69 6.66 10.83
C LYS A 76 5.12 5.25 10.51
N TYR A 77 4.24 4.28 10.71
CA TYR A 77 4.50 2.91 10.31
C TYR A 77 4.69 2.80 8.79
N PHE A 78 3.80 3.39 7.99
CA PHE A 78 3.92 3.38 6.53
C PHE A 78 5.21 4.05 6.03
N GLN A 79 5.58 5.19 6.62
CA GLN A 79 6.84 5.89 6.31
C GLN A 79 8.06 5.03 6.63
N THR A 80 8.07 4.39 7.80
CA THR A 80 9.22 3.62 8.29
C THR A 80 9.36 2.27 7.57
N ALA A 81 8.24 1.58 7.35
CA ALA A 81 8.18 0.29 6.67
C ALA A 81 8.16 0.41 5.13
N ARG A 82 8.11 1.64 4.58
CA ARG A 82 8.05 1.95 3.14
C ARG A 82 6.89 1.24 2.43
N ILE A 83 5.72 1.29 3.04
CA ILE A 83 4.51 0.66 2.52
C ILE A 83 3.97 1.43 1.30
N PRO A 84 3.68 0.75 0.17
CA PRO A 84 3.12 1.40 -1.01
C PRO A 84 1.67 1.86 -0.77
N GLU A 85 1.25 2.93 -1.44
CA GLU A 85 -0.07 3.56 -1.25
C GLU A 85 -1.23 2.57 -1.44
N ALA A 86 -1.13 1.68 -2.43
CA ALA A 86 -2.15 0.68 -2.75
C ALA A 86 -2.41 -0.32 -1.62
N GLU A 87 -1.46 -0.51 -0.70
CA GLU A 87 -1.58 -1.48 0.40
C GLU A 87 -2.05 -0.84 1.71
N LYS A 88 -1.97 0.49 1.85
CA LYS A 88 -2.25 1.18 3.12
C LYS A 88 -3.65 0.92 3.66
N VAL A 89 -4.66 0.94 2.79
CA VAL A 89 -6.06 0.67 3.18
C VAL A 89 -6.22 -0.77 3.68
N SER A 90 -5.69 -1.73 2.93
CA SER A 90 -5.74 -3.15 3.29
C SER A 90 -5.05 -3.40 4.63
N ILE A 91 -3.83 -2.87 4.80
CA ILE A 91 -3.06 -3.02 6.04
C ILE A 91 -3.79 -2.34 7.21
N THR A 92 -4.26 -1.09 7.06
CA THR A 92 -4.99 -0.40 8.15
C THR A 92 -6.20 -1.20 8.60
N SER A 93 -6.93 -1.81 7.66
CA SER A 93 -8.12 -2.63 7.98
C SER A 93 -7.80 -3.80 8.93
N MET A 94 -6.58 -4.33 8.87
CA MET A 94 -6.11 -5.41 9.76
C MET A 94 -5.94 -4.94 11.21
N TYR A 95 -5.66 -3.66 11.41
CA TYR A 95 -5.48 -3.03 12.73
C TYR A 95 -6.77 -2.40 13.28
N LEU A 96 -7.88 -2.50 12.55
CA LEU A 96 -9.20 -2.18 13.09
C LEU A 96 -9.69 -3.34 13.96
N THR A 97 -10.20 -3.02 15.14
CA THR A 97 -10.75 -3.95 16.12
C THR A 97 -12.08 -3.41 16.66
N GLY A 98 -12.81 -4.22 17.43
CA GLY A 98 -14.06 -3.80 18.07
C GLY A 98 -15.07 -3.18 17.08
N ASP A 99 -15.60 -2.02 17.46
CA ASP A 99 -16.61 -1.28 16.71
C ASP A 99 -16.07 -0.76 15.37
N ALA A 100 -14.78 -0.41 15.30
CA ALA A 100 -14.16 0.01 14.04
C ALA A 100 -14.12 -1.14 13.02
N LYS A 101 -13.82 -2.37 13.47
CA LYS A 101 -13.84 -3.55 12.60
C LYS A 101 -15.25 -3.93 12.16
N LEU A 102 -16.25 -3.70 13.01
CA LEU A 102 -17.65 -3.91 12.67
C LEU A 102 -18.08 -2.90 11.60
N TRP A 103 -17.79 -1.61 11.81
CA TRP A 103 -18.05 -0.56 10.83
C TRP A 103 -17.44 -0.86 9.46
N TRP A 104 -16.16 -1.28 9.42
CA TRP A 104 -15.48 -1.64 8.18
C TRP A 104 -16.18 -2.77 7.42
N ARG A 105 -16.67 -3.80 8.13
CA ARG A 105 -17.35 -4.97 7.54
C ARG A 105 -18.80 -4.70 7.11
N THR A 106 -19.48 -3.77 7.77
CA THR A 106 -20.88 -3.45 7.49
C THR A 106 -21.01 -2.54 6.25
N ARG A 107 -19.90 -2.08 5.67
CA ARG A 107 -19.95 -1.32 4.42
C ARG A 107 -20.45 -2.20 3.27
N PRO A 108 -21.42 -1.74 2.48
CA PRO A 108 -21.80 -2.45 1.26
C PRO A 108 -20.60 -2.47 0.32
N SER A 109 -20.14 -3.66 -0.04
CA SER A 109 -19.09 -3.86 -1.04
C SER A 109 -19.63 -3.65 -2.47
N ASP A 110 -20.94 -3.45 -2.62
CA ASP A 110 -21.66 -3.45 -3.90
C ASP A 110 -21.85 -2.04 -4.48
N GLU A 111 -21.59 -1.95 -5.79
CA GLU A 111 -21.87 -0.83 -6.70
C GLU A 111 -23.37 -0.45 -6.79
N ALA A 112 -24.26 -1.18 -6.11
CA ALA A 112 -25.71 -0.94 -6.12
C ALA A 112 -26.20 0.13 -5.12
N SER A 113 -25.33 0.57 -4.19
CA SER A 113 -25.66 1.58 -3.17
C SER A 113 -24.99 2.91 -3.50
N ALA A 114 -25.65 3.70 -4.33
CA ALA A 114 -25.15 4.88 -5.03
C ALA A 114 -24.73 6.11 -4.18
N ASN A 115 -24.34 5.97 -2.91
CA ASN A 115 -24.01 7.12 -2.05
C ASN A 115 -22.78 6.97 -1.15
N GLN A 116 -21.99 5.89 -1.26
CA GLN A 116 -20.75 5.76 -0.48
C GLN A 116 -19.55 5.51 -1.39
N ASP A 117 -18.66 6.50 -1.46
CA ASP A 117 -17.40 6.42 -2.21
C ASP A 117 -16.59 5.20 -1.76
N LYS A 118 -16.02 4.48 -2.72
CA LYS A 118 -15.14 3.34 -2.45
C LYS A 118 -13.89 3.84 -1.72
N ILE A 119 -13.58 3.25 -0.57
CA ILE A 119 -12.34 3.56 0.16
C ILE A 119 -11.18 2.87 -0.55
N GLU A 120 -10.63 3.52 -1.57
CA GLU A 120 -9.45 3.00 -2.30
C GLU A 120 -8.14 3.67 -1.86
N THR A 121 -8.21 4.84 -1.24
CA THR A 121 -7.03 5.61 -0.86
C THR A 121 -6.95 5.83 0.64
N TRP A 122 -5.72 6.05 1.13
CA TRP A 122 -5.48 6.34 2.54
C TRP A 122 -6.20 7.62 3.01
N ASP A 123 -6.25 8.65 2.16
CA ASP A 123 -6.92 9.91 2.50
C ASP A 123 -8.43 9.76 2.63
N VAL A 124 -9.06 8.95 1.76
CA VAL A 124 -10.49 8.64 1.87
C VAL A 124 -10.75 7.85 3.15
N LEU A 125 -9.89 6.88 3.49
CA LEU A 125 -10.01 6.12 4.74
C LEU A 125 -9.91 7.03 5.98
N LYS A 126 -8.95 7.96 6.01
CA LYS A 126 -8.81 8.93 7.11
C LYS A 126 -10.06 9.78 7.27
N LYS A 127 -10.62 10.29 6.18
CA LYS A 127 -11.85 11.09 6.20
C LYS A 127 -13.01 10.29 6.79
N GLU A 128 -13.25 9.09 6.27
CA GLU A 128 -14.35 8.23 6.71
C GLU A 128 -14.21 7.80 8.18
N LEU A 129 -13.00 7.47 8.63
CA LEU A 129 -12.76 7.18 10.05
C LEU A 129 -13.05 8.40 10.94
N LYS A 130 -12.67 9.60 10.49
CA LYS A 130 -12.96 10.85 11.21
C LYS A 130 -14.46 11.12 11.27
N ASP A 131 -15.17 10.97 10.16
CA ASP A 131 -16.61 11.21 10.11
C ASP A 131 -17.39 10.24 11.03
N GLN A 132 -16.90 9.01 11.20
CA GLN A 132 -17.58 7.97 11.97
C GLN A 132 -17.25 7.99 13.47
N PHE A 133 -16.00 8.30 13.81
CA PHE A 133 -15.48 8.16 15.17
C PHE A 133 -15.15 9.48 15.86
N LEU A 134 -15.17 10.62 15.15
CA LEU A 134 -15.15 11.90 15.85
C LEU A 134 -16.55 12.19 16.42
N PRO A 135 -16.66 12.57 17.70
CA PRO A 135 -17.92 13.05 18.23
C PRO A 135 -18.31 14.29 17.44
N CYS A 136 -19.41 14.20 16.68
CA CYS A 136 -19.97 15.35 15.99
C CYS A 136 -20.21 16.43 17.04
N ASN A 137 -19.46 17.53 16.96
CA ASN A 137 -19.63 18.69 17.82
C ASN A 137 -20.92 19.40 17.40
N THR A 138 -22.07 18.76 17.65
CA THR A 138 -23.36 19.39 17.53
C THR A 138 -23.41 20.44 18.63
N SER A 139 -23.08 21.68 18.26
CA SER A 139 -23.02 22.85 19.14
C SER A 139 -24.28 23.08 19.99
N TRP A 140 -25.37 22.36 19.71
CA TRP A 140 -26.61 22.36 20.48
C TRP A 140 -26.45 21.74 21.88
N LEU A 141 -25.76 20.61 22.06
CA LEU A 141 -25.62 19.96 23.37
C LEU A 141 -24.74 20.76 24.36
N PRO A 142 -23.61 21.37 23.94
CA PRO A 142 -22.85 22.27 24.79
C PRO A 142 -23.63 23.54 25.14
N ARG A 143 -24.40 24.11 24.20
CA ARG A 143 -25.24 25.29 24.46
C ARG A 143 -26.35 25.00 25.46
N GLU A 144 -26.98 23.84 25.38
CA GLU A 144 -27.99 23.40 26.35
C GLU A 144 -27.37 23.21 27.75
N SER A 145 -26.17 22.64 27.81
CA SER A 145 -25.42 22.43 29.07
C SER A 145 -24.94 23.76 29.68
N LEU A 146 -24.49 24.71 28.86
CA LEU A 146 -24.14 26.08 29.29
C LEU A 146 -25.37 26.87 29.74
N ARG A 147 -26.53 26.70 29.10
CA ARG A 147 -27.81 27.31 29.52
C ARG A 147 -28.30 26.75 30.86
N LYS A 148 -27.99 25.49 31.17
CA LYS A 148 -28.33 24.85 32.46
C LYS A 148 -27.34 25.19 33.58
N LEU A 149 -26.20 25.78 33.26
CA LEU A 149 -25.27 26.29 34.25
C LEU A 149 -25.81 27.63 34.81
N LYS A 150 -26.44 27.58 35.99
CA LYS A 150 -26.79 28.79 36.73
C LYS A 150 -25.53 29.30 37.44
N HIS A 151 -25.19 30.57 37.26
CA HIS A 151 -24.15 31.23 38.05
C HIS A 151 -24.50 31.12 39.53
N ALA A 152 -23.68 30.39 40.30
CA ALA A 152 -23.64 30.56 41.74
C ALA A 152 -22.79 31.81 42.00
N GLY A 153 -23.44 32.97 42.04
CA GLY A 153 -22.80 34.20 42.51
C GLY A 153 -22.43 34.02 43.97
N THR A 154 -21.14 34.25 44.28
CA THR A 154 -20.66 34.45 45.65
C THR A 154 -20.79 35.92 46.00
#